data_AF-A0A2V8H6R5-F1
#
_entry.id   AF-A0A2V8H6R5-F1
#
_cell.length_a   1.000
_cell.length_b   1.000
_cell.length_c   1.000
_cell.angle_alpha   90.00
_cell.angle_beta   90.00
_cell.angle_gamma   90.00
#
_symmetry.space_group_name_H-M   'P 1'
#
loop_
_entity.id
_entity.type
_entity.pdbx_description
1 polymer ?
#
loop_
_entity_poly.entity_id
_entity_poly.type
_entity_poly.pdbx_seq_one_letter_code
_entity_poly.pdbx_strand_id
1 'polypeptide(L)' 'MKVIGLKETNLDACVSEAQHEKIVITRNGEPVALVVGVAGLDAEQLELGSNPEFWKLMQTFDFWI' A
#
# COMPACT_ATOMS: atom_id res chain seq x y z
N MET A 1 -1.26 -5.97 7.68
CA MET A 1 -0.83 -5.98 6.27
C MET A 1 -1.05 -7.38 5.76
N LYS A 2 -1.92 -7.53 4.77
CA LYS A 2 -2.33 -8.84 4.22
C LYS A 2 -1.75 -9.01 2.82
N VAL A 3 -1.36 -10.24 2.48
CA VAL A 3 -0.77 -10.59 1.18
C VAL A 3 -1.73 -11.54 0.47
N ILE A 4 -2.09 -11.22 -0.78
CA ILE A 4 -3.06 -12.01 -1.55
C ILE A 4 -2.53 -12.23 -2.97
N GLY A 5 -2.70 -13.44 -3.50
CA GLY A 5 -2.38 -13.72 -4.89
C GLY A 5 -3.36 -13.01 -5.84
N LEU A 6 -2.85 -12.46 -6.94
CA LEU A 6 -3.66 -11.75 -7.96
C LEU A 6 -4.82 -12.59 -8.49
N LYS A 7 -4.67 -13.92 -8.52
CA LYS A 7 -5.72 -14.87 -8.97
C LYS A 7 -6.71 -15.28 -7.88
N GLU A 8 -6.43 -14.93 -6.63
CA GLU A 8 -7.22 -15.32 -5.44
C GLU A 8 -8.16 -14.20 -4.99
N THR A 9 -8.16 -13.06 -5.70
CA THR A 9 -8.95 -11.89 -5.37
C THR A 9 -9.55 -11.24 -6.62
N ASN A 10 -10.43 -10.27 -6.39
CA ASN A 10 -10.96 -9.36 -7.40
C ASN A 10 -10.94 -7.93 -6.85
N LEU A 11 -11.26 -6.95 -7.71
CA LEU A 11 -11.18 -5.54 -7.33
C LEU A 11 -12.09 -5.21 -6.14
N ASP A 12 -13.33 -5.70 -6.13
CA ASP A 12 -14.30 -5.40 -5.07
C ASP A 12 -13.84 -5.93 -3.71
N ALA A 13 -13.33 -7.17 -3.68
CA ALA A 13 -12.75 -7.76 -2.47
C ALA A 13 -11.55 -6.95 -1.97
N CYS A 14 -10.64 -6.57 -2.88
CA CYS A 14 -9.49 -5.72 -2.52
C CYS A 14 -9.93 -4.38 -1.94
N VAL A 15 -10.92 -3.70 -2.53
CA VAL A 15 -11.41 -2.40 -2.06
C VAL A 15 -12.04 -2.53 -0.68
N SER A 16 -12.85 -3.56 -0.45
CA SER A 16 -13.51 -3.82 0.84
C SER A 16 -12.49 -4.13 1.94
N GLU A 17 -11.52 -4.99 1.66
CA GLU A 17 -10.50 -5.35 2.65
C GLU A 17 -9.52 -4.20 2.92
N ALA A 18 -9.17 -3.41 1.88
CA ALA A 18 -8.24 -2.30 1.99
C ALA A 18 -8.70 -1.18 2.93
N GLN A 19 -10.01 -1.08 3.23
CA GLN A 19 -10.51 -0.13 4.23
C GLN A 19 -10.08 -0.45 5.66
N HIS A 20 -9.75 -1.72 5.94
CA HIS A 20 -9.41 -2.18 7.28
C HIS A 20 -7.91 -2.35 7.46
N GLU A 21 -7.20 -2.77 6.41
CA GLU A 21 -5.74 -2.89 6.41
C GLU A 21 -5.14 -2.79 5.00
N LYS A 22 -3.84 -2.50 4.89
CA LYS A 22 -3.14 -2.49 3.59
C LYS A 22 -3.04 -3.89 2.97
N ILE A 23 -3.33 -4.00 1.67
CA ILE A 23 -3.29 -5.26 0.90
C ILE A 23 -2.14 -5.23 -0.10
N VAL A 24 -1.24 -6.21 -0.02
CA VAL A 24 -0.19 -6.46 -1.03
C VAL A 24 -0.67 -7.53 -1.99
N ILE A 25 -0.75 -7.18 -3.28
CA ILE A 25 -1.10 -8.11 -4.34
C ILE A 25 0.18 -8.72 -4.90
N THR A 26 0.23 -10.05 -4.99
CA THR A 26 1.36 -10.78 -5.55
C THR A 26 1.00 -11.49 -6.85
N ARG A 27 1.97 -11.65 -7.74
CA ARG A 27 1.87 -12.50 -8.94
C ARG A 27 3.08 -13.40 -8.99
N ASN A 28 2.86 -14.71 -8.90
CA ASN A 28 3.93 -15.71 -8.81
C ASN A 28 4.86 -15.48 -7.60
N GLY A 29 4.32 -15.04 -6.47
CA GLY A 29 5.08 -14.74 -5.25
C GLY A 29 5.70 -13.34 -5.21
N GLU A 30 5.77 -12.64 -6.34
CA GLU A 30 6.35 -11.29 -6.43
C GLU A 30 5.29 -10.21 -6.17
N PRO A 31 5.55 -9.19 -5.31
CA PRO A 31 4.66 -8.05 -5.14
C PRO A 31 4.49 -7.26 -6.45
N VAL A 32 3.25 -6.95 -6.81
CA VAL A 32 2.92 -6.19 -8.04
C VAL A 32 2.07 -4.95 -7.79
N ALA A 33 1.36 -4.89 -6.67
CA ALA A 33 0.57 -3.72 -6.29
C ALA A 33 0.36 -3.65 -4.77
N LEU A 34 0.16 -2.43 -4.28
CA LEU A 34 -0.32 -2.15 -2.94
C LEU A 34 -1.68 -1.46 -3.05
N VAL A 35 -2.69 -1.99 -2.37
CA VAL A 35 -4.02 -1.38 -2.28
C VAL A 35 -4.21 -0.84 -0.88
N VAL A 36 -4.60 0.43 -0.78
CA VAL A 36 -4.85 1.13 0.49
C VAL A 36 -6.24 1.75 0.47
N GLY A 37 -6.97 1.63 1.57
CA GLY A 37 -8.17 2.43 1.79
C GLY A 37 -7.79 3.90 1.90
N VAL A 38 -8.54 4.75 1.19
CA VAL A 38 -8.31 6.21 1.19
C VAL A 38 -9.24 6.94 2.15
N ALA A 39 -10.21 6.24 2.74
CA ALA A 39 -11.10 6.83 3.73
C ALA A 39 -10.30 7.30 4.95
N GLY A 40 -10.46 8.57 5.30
CA GLY A 40 -9.70 9.20 6.39
C GLY A 40 -8.29 9.66 6.03
N LEU A 41 -7.85 9.46 4.78
CA LEU A 41 -6.64 10.09 4.25
C LEU A 41 -6.99 11.41 3.56
N ASP A 42 -6.17 12.42 3.77
CA ASP A 42 -6.22 13.65 2.97
C ASP A 42 -5.39 13.52 1.68
N ALA A 43 -5.53 14.50 0.79
CA ALA A 43 -4.86 14.49 -0.51
C ALA A 43 -3.32 14.53 -0.38
N GLU A 44 -2.79 15.23 0.63
CA GLU A 44 -1.36 15.34 0.88
C GLU A 44 -0.77 13.99 1.29
N GLN A 45 -1.47 13.26 2.17
CA GLN A 45 -1.09 11.91 2.57
C GLN A 45 -1.08 10.92 1.41
N LEU A 46 -2.04 11.02 0.49
CA LEU A 46 -2.07 10.19 -0.72
C LEU A 46 -0.90 10.53 -1.66
N GLU A 47 -0.62 11.82 -1.86
CA GLU A 47 0.46 12.29 -2.73
C GLU A 47 1.84 11.90 -2.20
N LEU A 48 2.10 12.14 -0.91
CA LEU A 48 3.35 11.76 -0.24
C LEU A 48 3.53 10.25 -0.19
N GLY A 49 2.47 9.49 0.11
CA GLY A 49 2.50 8.02 0.12
C GLY A 49 2.81 7.41 -1.25
N SER A 50 2.51 8.13 -2.33
CA SER A 50 2.78 7.70 -3.72
C SER A 50 4.14 8.16 -4.25
N ASN A 51 4.85 9.04 -3.52
CA ASN A 51 6.11 9.62 -3.98
C ASN A 51 7.32 8.77 -3.53
N PRO A 52 8.05 8.14 -4.46
CA PRO A 52 9.20 7.30 -4.12
C PRO A 52 10.37 8.09 -3.50
N GLU A 53 10.54 9.38 -3.84
CA GLU A 53 11.58 10.23 -3.24
C GLU A 53 11.26 10.59 -1.79
N PHE A 54 9.98 10.72 -1.45
CA PHE A 54 9.55 10.92 -0.07
C PHE A 54 9.96 9.74 0.81
N TRP A 55 9.74 8.51 0.35
CA TRP A 55 10.16 7.30 1.08
C TRP A 55 11.69 7.19 1.22
N LYS A 56 12.47 7.58 0.20
CA LYS A 56 13.94 7.62 0.29
C LYS A 56 14.42 8.62 1.35
N LEU A 57 13.78 9.79 1.44
CA LEU A 57 14.08 10.77 2.47
C LEU A 57 13.78 10.20 3.87
N MET A 58 12.61 9.60 4.07
CA MET A 58 12.23 9.02 5.38
C MET A 58 13.18 7.90 5.83
N GLN A 59 13.60 7.01 4.92
CA GLN A 59 14.60 5.97 5.21
C GLN A 59 15.96 6.53 5.65
N THR A 60 16.29 7.77 5.25
CA THR A 60 17.53 8.44 5.65
C THR A 60 17.46 8.95 7.10
N PHE A 61 16.26 9.27 7.60
CA PHE A 61 16.05 9.78 8.96
C PHE A 61 15.80 8.68 10.01
N ASP A 62 15.41 7.47 9.59
CA ASP A 62 15.25 6.30 10.49
C ASP A 62 16.55 5.85 11.18
N PHE A 63 17.72 6.33 10.76
CA PHE A 63 19.01 6.04 11.42
C PHE A 63 19.28 6.86 12.69
N TRP A 64 18.39 7.81 13.06
CA TRP A 64 18.58 8.72 14.20
C TRP A 64 17.47 8.65 15.26
N ILE A 65 16.64 7.61 15.26
CA ILE A 65 15.64 7.33 16.31
C ILE A 65 15.84 5.91 16.85
#